data_AF-A0AAW9WLJ0-F1
#
_entry.id   AF-A0AAW9WLJ0-F1
#
_cell.length_a   1.000
_cell.length_b   1.000
_cell.length_c   1.000
_cell.angle_alpha   90.00
_cell.angle_beta   90.00
_cell.angle_gamma   90.00
#
_symmetry.space_group_name_H-M   'P 1'
#
loop_
_entity.id
_entity.type
_entity.pdbx_description
1 polymer ?
#
loop_
_entity_poly.entity_id
_entity_poly.type
_entity_poly.pdbx_seq_one_letter_code
_entity_poly.pdbx_strand_id
1 'polypeptide(L)'
;MDWIKKKRMEIGLAAAVVLMIAAICIYNKANPITYTMYENGTINYVKARVLEVTDQQLEPVEEAEGRWLGTQELKVKLLNKGHSGEIITVTNYLSTTHNVYAKKGQSLIIKADCPEGVEPFYSVYNYDRTTGLMMTGIVFLACMVLVGRGKGVKSILSLAFTMFFIIAFLLPMIYRGYSPVLLSILTILVSTAVSMLLLNGYSAKTLTAIASTMTGVLVAAGAFAVITAVLHLDGYNESQAEELLLISENTGLKIRYILFAGILIASLGAVMDMCMSIAASLFEMKNQNPSMDFKAIVKAGYAIGRDMIGTMCATLVLAFTGTALTMMLVLISYGVQPEQLMNSDYIAIEAAHSLSGSLAVILCVPVTSFLSAYVLERNNRTK
;
A
#
# COMPACT_ATOMS: atom_id res chain seq x y z
N MET A 1 2.43 7.82 39.91
CA MET A 1 1.28 6.94 39.56
C MET A 1 1.01 6.89 38.05
N ASP A 2 1.20 7.99 37.31
CA ASP A 2 0.93 8.05 35.86
C ASP A 2 1.89 7.25 34.96
N TRP A 3 3.15 7.10 35.36
CA TRP A 3 4.12 6.29 34.61
C TRP A 3 3.73 4.81 34.54
N ILE A 4 3.23 4.26 35.66
CA ILE A 4 2.78 2.85 35.74
C ILE A 4 1.51 2.65 34.92
N LYS A 5 0.55 3.58 34.97
CA LYS A 5 -0.67 3.53 34.13
C LYS A 5 -0.35 3.59 32.64
N LYS A 6 0.56 4.49 32.24
CA LYS A 6 0.97 4.63 30.84
C LYS A 6 1.66 3.37 30.33
N LYS A 7 2.59 2.81 31.10
CA LYS A 7 3.32 1.59 30.74
C LYS A 7 2.40 0.35 30.70
N ARG A 8 1.44 0.23 31.63
CA ARG A 8 0.42 -0.83 31.61
C ARG A 8 -0.44 -0.78 30.34
N MET A 9 -0.79 0.42 29.87
CA MET A 9 -1.60 0.59 28.68
C MET A 9 -0.83 0.34 27.39
N GLU A 10 0.46 0.71 27.33
CA GLU A 10 1.36 0.32 26.22
C GLU A 10 1.51 -1.22 26.15
N ILE A 11 1.67 -1.89 27.29
CA ILE A 11 1.72 -3.36 27.34
C ILE A 11 0.37 -3.97 26.92
N GLY A 12 -0.74 -3.39 27.36
CA GLY A 12 -2.09 -3.82 26.96
C GLY A 12 -2.32 -3.71 25.45
N LEU A 13 -1.89 -2.60 24.84
CA LEU A 13 -1.95 -2.42 23.39
C LEU A 13 -1.09 -3.45 22.66
N ALA A 14 0.15 -3.66 23.10
CA ALA A 14 1.05 -4.65 22.51
C ALA A 14 0.44 -6.07 22.59
N ALA A 15 -0.12 -6.44 23.74
CA ALA A 15 -0.82 -7.71 23.91
C ALA A 15 -2.04 -7.83 22.97
N ALA A 16 -2.85 -6.79 22.85
CA ALA A 16 -4.00 -6.77 21.95
C ALA A 16 -3.59 -6.93 20.47
N VAL A 17 -2.52 -6.24 20.05
CA VAL A 17 -1.96 -6.36 18.69
C VAL A 17 -1.45 -7.78 18.44
N VAL A 18 -0.70 -8.37 19.38
CA VAL A 18 -0.19 -9.74 19.26
C VAL A 18 -1.33 -10.76 19.21
N LEU A 19 -2.35 -10.60 20.05
CA LEU A 19 -3.53 -11.47 20.03
C LEU A 19 -4.30 -11.35 18.72
N MET A 20 -4.42 -10.14 18.17
CA MET A 20 -5.05 -9.90 16.87
C MET A 20 -4.28 -10.55 15.73
N ILE A 21 -2.95 -10.39 15.70
CA ILE A 21 -2.07 -11.06 14.74
C ILE A 21 -2.24 -12.57 14.83
N ALA A 22 -2.18 -13.13 16.04
CA ALA A 22 -2.35 -14.57 16.26
C ALA A 22 -3.72 -15.06 15.80
N ALA A 23 -4.80 -14.33 16.13
CA ALA A 23 -6.15 -14.66 15.71
C ALA A 23 -6.30 -14.68 14.18
N ILE A 24 -5.73 -13.69 13.48
CA ILE A 24 -5.75 -13.64 12.00
C ILE A 24 -4.95 -14.81 11.41
N CYS A 25 -3.76 -15.09 11.94
CA CYS A 25 -2.94 -16.20 11.48
C CYS A 25 -3.64 -17.55 11.70
N ILE A 26 -4.24 -17.76 12.88
CA ILE A 26 -5.01 -18.97 13.19
C ILE A 26 -6.22 -19.08 12.27
N TYR A 27 -6.98 -17.99 12.09
CA TYR A 27 -8.16 -17.99 11.23
C TYR A 27 -7.81 -18.29 9.77
N ASN A 28 -6.74 -17.70 9.23
CA ASN A 28 -6.29 -17.98 7.87
C ASN A 28 -5.74 -19.40 7.70
N LYS A 29 -5.08 -19.94 8.73
CA LYS A 29 -4.61 -21.33 8.71
C LYS A 29 -5.78 -22.31 8.77
N ALA A 30 -6.82 -22.01 9.55
CA ALA A 30 -8.03 -22.82 9.67
C ALA A 30 -8.92 -22.73 8.42
N ASN A 31 -8.91 -21.58 7.74
CA ASN A 31 -9.68 -21.32 6.52
C ASN A 31 -8.71 -20.96 5.39
N PRO A 32 -7.91 -21.92 4.89
CA PRO A 32 -7.01 -21.67 3.79
C PRO A 32 -7.83 -21.19 2.60
N ILE A 33 -7.43 -20.06 2.03
CA ILE A 33 -7.98 -19.65 0.76
C ILE A 33 -7.42 -20.64 -0.23
N THR A 34 -8.30 -21.46 -0.82
CA THR A 34 -7.98 -22.09 -2.08
C THR A 34 -7.86 -20.93 -3.04
N TYR A 35 -6.65 -20.38 -3.16
CA TYR A 35 -6.29 -19.65 -4.34
C TYR A 35 -6.54 -20.70 -5.42
N THR A 36 -7.67 -20.62 -6.10
CA THR A 36 -7.83 -21.25 -7.40
C THR A 36 -6.85 -20.51 -8.29
N MET A 37 -5.56 -20.76 -8.05
CA MET A 37 -4.50 -20.52 -9.00
C MET A 37 -5.04 -21.21 -10.23
N TYR A 38 -5.30 -20.43 -11.28
CA TYR A 38 -5.17 -20.89 -12.65
C TYR A 38 -4.23 -22.10 -12.67
N GLU A 39 -4.70 -23.27 -13.09
CA GLU A 39 -4.00 -24.57 -13.06
C GLU A 39 -2.47 -24.44 -13.20
N ASN A 40 -1.77 -24.26 -12.08
CA ASN A 40 -0.33 -24.04 -12.02
C ASN A 40 0.29 -24.94 -10.94
N GLY A 41 -0.35 -26.08 -10.65
CA GLY A 41 0.19 -27.08 -9.72
C GLY A 41 1.56 -27.62 -10.15
N THR A 42 1.91 -27.46 -11.43
CA THR A 42 3.16 -27.88 -12.05
C THR A 42 4.22 -26.78 -12.06
N ILE A 43 3.82 -25.51 -11.92
CA ILE A 43 4.71 -24.35 -12.07
C ILE A 43 5.33 -23.95 -10.74
N ASN A 44 6.65 -24.05 -10.66
CA ASN A 44 7.44 -23.68 -9.50
C ASN A 44 8.47 -22.60 -9.87
N TYR A 45 8.70 -21.67 -8.95
CA TYR A 45 9.75 -20.64 -9.10
C TYR A 45 10.94 -20.98 -8.22
N VAL A 46 12.11 -21.16 -8.84
CA VAL A 46 13.32 -21.65 -8.18
C VAL A 46 14.44 -20.64 -8.33
N LYS A 47 15.10 -20.32 -7.22
CA LYS A 47 16.31 -19.50 -7.23
C LYS A 47 17.47 -20.30 -7.82
N ALA A 48 18.20 -19.71 -8.76
CA ALA A 48 19.36 -20.33 -9.39
C ALA A 48 20.55 -19.37 -9.50
N ARG A 49 21.76 -19.92 -9.62
CA ARG A 49 22.98 -19.16 -9.90
C ARG A 49 23.55 -19.58 -11.25
N VAL A 50 23.83 -18.61 -12.11
CA VAL A 50 24.47 -18.83 -13.41
C VAL A 50 25.91 -19.27 -13.18
N LEU A 51 26.23 -20.50 -13.61
CA LEU A 51 27.59 -21.02 -13.59
C LEU A 51 28.35 -20.61 -14.84
N GLU A 52 27.66 -20.64 -15.98
CA GLU A 52 28.25 -20.40 -17.29
C GLU A 52 27.17 -19.98 -18.29
N VAL A 53 27.57 -19.15 -19.25
CA VAL A 53 26.80 -18.86 -20.46
C VAL A 53 27.46 -19.70 -21.55
N THR A 54 26.81 -20.78 -21.95
CA THR A 54 27.38 -21.79 -22.85
C THR A 54 27.36 -21.33 -24.30
N ASP A 55 26.28 -20.64 -24.69
CA ASP A 55 26.12 -20.04 -26.01
C ASP A 55 25.28 -18.76 -25.90
N GLN A 56 25.46 -17.83 -26.84
CA GLN A 56 24.65 -16.63 -26.94
C GLN A 56 24.52 -16.17 -28.39
N GLN A 57 23.29 -15.90 -28.80
CA GLN A 57 22.95 -15.30 -30.08
C GLN A 57 22.16 -14.03 -29.77
N LEU A 58 22.86 -12.90 -29.67
CA LEU A 58 22.29 -11.64 -29.21
C LEU A 58 22.62 -10.50 -30.17
N GLU A 59 21.60 -9.72 -30.51
CA GLU A 59 21.72 -8.50 -31.29
C GLU A 59 21.35 -7.29 -30.40
N PRO A 60 22.10 -6.19 -30.43
CA PRO A 60 21.74 -5.00 -29.67
C PRO A 60 20.47 -4.36 -30.26
N VAL A 61 19.59 -3.86 -29.40
CA VAL A 61 18.40 -3.12 -29.84
C VAL A 61 18.79 -1.66 -30.08
N GLU A 62 18.79 -1.21 -31.35
CA GLU A 62 19.23 0.14 -31.73
C GLU A 62 18.45 1.25 -31.01
N GLU A 63 17.15 1.03 -30.78
CA GLU A 63 16.24 2.00 -30.17
C GLU A 63 16.25 1.96 -28.63
N ALA A 64 16.95 1.01 -28.01
CA ALA A 64 16.95 0.82 -26.56
C ALA A 64 18.34 0.46 -26.02
N GLU A 65 19.06 1.47 -25.55
CA GLU A 65 20.39 1.31 -24.97
C GLU A 65 20.42 0.22 -23.89
N GLY A 66 21.39 -0.70 -24.02
CA GLY A 66 21.62 -1.77 -23.06
C GLY A 66 20.65 -2.95 -23.14
N ARG A 67 19.79 -3.01 -24.17
CA ARG A 67 18.92 -4.16 -24.44
C ARG A 67 19.43 -5.04 -25.57
N TRP A 68 19.18 -6.34 -25.43
CA TRP A 68 19.58 -7.39 -26.39
C TRP A 68 18.38 -8.18 -26.92
N LEU A 69 18.43 -8.65 -28.15
CA LEU A 69 17.40 -9.47 -28.77
C LEU A 69 18.00 -10.81 -29.18
N GLY A 70 17.35 -11.91 -28.82
CA GLY A 70 17.81 -13.27 -29.16
C GLY A 70 17.83 -14.21 -27.95
N THR A 71 18.82 -15.09 -27.87
CA THR A 71 18.86 -16.16 -26.86
C THR A 71 20.21 -16.30 -26.17
N GLN A 72 20.18 -16.79 -24.92
CA GLN A 72 21.36 -17.26 -24.20
C GLN A 72 21.11 -18.68 -23.69
N GLU A 73 22.05 -19.59 -23.93
CA GLU A 73 22.08 -20.90 -23.30
C GLU A 73 22.84 -20.82 -21.99
N LEU A 74 22.17 -21.08 -20.87
CA LEU A 74 22.72 -20.88 -19.54
C LEU A 74 22.85 -22.22 -18.81
N LYS A 75 24.01 -22.46 -18.21
CA LYS A 75 24.18 -23.54 -17.22
C LYS A 75 23.97 -22.94 -15.84
N VAL A 76 22.91 -23.34 -15.15
CA VAL A 76 22.51 -22.76 -13.86
C VAL A 76 22.44 -23.81 -12.77
N LYS A 77 22.84 -23.43 -11.56
CA LYS A 77 22.76 -24.26 -10.36
C LYS A 77 21.54 -23.86 -9.54
N LEU A 78 20.63 -24.78 -9.28
CA LEU A 78 19.44 -24.54 -8.45
C LEU A 78 19.83 -24.45 -6.96
N LEU A 79 19.20 -23.51 -6.23
CA LEU A 79 19.54 -23.16 -4.84
C LEU A 79 18.45 -23.51 -3.81
N ASN A 80 17.26 -23.98 -4.23
CA ASN A 80 16.16 -24.32 -3.30
C ASN A 80 16.39 -25.65 -2.56
N LYS A 81 15.77 -25.80 -1.39
CA LYS A 81 15.93 -26.95 -0.47
C LYS A 81 15.53 -28.33 -1.04
N GLY A 82 14.78 -28.41 -2.13
CA GLY A 82 14.34 -29.68 -2.75
C GLY A 82 15.19 -30.17 -3.94
N HIS A 83 15.79 -29.25 -4.71
CA HIS A 83 16.64 -29.55 -5.88
C HIS A 83 18.04 -28.91 -5.72
N SER A 84 18.50 -28.77 -4.46
CA SER A 84 19.69 -27.97 -4.15
C SER A 84 20.93 -28.60 -4.74
N GLY A 85 21.59 -27.89 -5.64
CA GLY A 85 22.84 -28.33 -6.25
C GLY A 85 22.71 -28.98 -7.61
N GLU A 86 21.48 -29.23 -8.08
CA GLU A 86 21.24 -29.69 -9.45
C GLU A 86 21.65 -28.62 -10.46
N ILE A 87 22.31 -29.06 -11.53
CA ILE A 87 22.78 -28.20 -12.61
C ILE A 87 21.92 -28.50 -13.82
N ILE A 88 21.20 -27.49 -14.29
CA ILE A 88 20.35 -27.59 -15.47
C ILE A 88 20.86 -26.64 -16.55
N THR A 89 20.55 -26.96 -17.79
CA THR A 89 20.71 -26.05 -18.92
C THR A 89 19.36 -25.39 -19.18
N VAL A 90 19.36 -24.07 -19.35
CA VAL A 90 18.14 -23.30 -19.61
C VAL A 90 18.38 -22.31 -20.74
N THR A 91 17.46 -22.31 -21.71
CA THR A 91 17.42 -21.30 -22.76
C THR A 91 16.73 -20.05 -22.22
N ASN A 92 17.44 -18.94 -22.26
CA ASN A 92 16.96 -17.63 -21.87
C ASN A 92 16.62 -16.81 -23.12
N TYR A 93 15.37 -16.40 -23.27
CA TYR A 93 14.93 -15.59 -24.41
C TYR A 93 14.93 -14.11 -24.02
N LEU A 94 15.65 -13.28 -24.77
CA LEU A 94 15.71 -11.85 -24.59
C LEU A 94 14.90 -11.16 -25.68
N SER A 95 13.95 -10.35 -25.25
CA SER A 95 13.15 -9.48 -26.11
C SER A 95 13.28 -8.03 -25.67
N THR A 96 12.75 -7.10 -26.48
CA THR A 96 12.75 -5.68 -26.13
C THR A 96 12.07 -5.43 -24.79
N THR A 97 11.00 -6.13 -24.43
CA THR A 97 10.27 -5.91 -23.17
C THR A 97 10.75 -6.80 -22.02
N HIS A 98 11.22 -8.02 -22.33
CA HIS A 98 11.74 -8.99 -21.38
C HIS A 98 13.24 -9.21 -21.61
N ASN A 99 14.08 -8.44 -20.90
CA ASN A 99 15.52 -8.38 -21.17
C ASN A 99 16.34 -8.79 -19.93
N VAL A 100 16.42 -10.10 -19.67
CA VAL A 100 17.22 -10.64 -18.56
C VAL A 100 18.58 -11.05 -19.10
N TYR A 101 19.48 -10.09 -19.30
CA TYR A 101 20.86 -10.35 -19.71
C TYR A 101 21.67 -11.01 -18.58
N ALA A 102 21.86 -12.32 -18.72
CA ALA A 102 22.52 -13.16 -17.73
C ALA A 102 24.04 -13.15 -17.90
N LYS A 103 24.76 -13.01 -16.77
CA LYS A 103 26.22 -13.13 -16.67
C LYS A 103 26.60 -14.20 -15.67
N LYS A 104 27.79 -14.79 -15.86
CA LYS A 104 28.37 -15.74 -14.90
C LYS A 104 28.37 -15.18 -13.47
N GLY A 105 27.92 -15.99 -12.52
CA GLY A 105 27.80 -15.65 -11.10
C GLY A 105 26.51 -14.92 -10.71
N GLN A 106 25.70 -14.45 -11.66
CA GLN A 106 24.43 -13.80 -11.34
C GLN A 106 23.41 -14.78 -10.77
N SER A 107 22.53 -14.26 -9.92
CA SER A 107 21.40 -15.01 -9.38
C SER A 107 20.13 -14.66 -10.15
N LEU A 108 19.41 -15.69 -10.58
CA LEU A 108 18.19 -15.60 -11.37
C LEU A 108 17.07 -16.39 -10.67
N ILE A 109 15.84 -16.09 -11.06
CA ILE A 109 14.67 -16.91 -10.76
C ILE A 109 14.33 -17.67 -12.03
N ILE A 110 14.28 -19.00 -11.92
CA ILE A 110 13.92 -19.92 -12.98
C ILE A 110 12.47 -20.36 -12.75
N LYS A 111 11.66 -20.28 -13.79
CA LYS A 111 10.34 -20.90 -13.86
C LYS A 111 10.55 -22.36 -14.30
N ALA A 112 10.15 -23.30 -13.44
CA ALA A 112 10.15 -24.73 -13.70
C ALA A 112 8.70 -25.19 -13.86
N ASP A 113 8.32 -25.62 -15.05
CA ASP A 113 7.03 -26.25 -15.31
C ASP A 113 7.21 -27.76 -15.33
N CYS A 114 6.66 -28.45 -14.34
CA CYS A 114 6.83 -29.89 -14.13
C CYS A 114 5.47 -30.63 -14.25
N PRO A 115 4.92 -30.82 -15.47
CA PRO A 115 3.73 -31.63 -15.66
C PRO A 115 3.94 -33.11 -15.33
N GLU A 116 2.92 -33.78 -14.81
CA GLU A 116 2.99 -35.22 -14.52
C GLU A 116 3.24 -36.01 -15.82
N GLY A 117 4.28 -36.84 -15.84
CA GLY A 117 4.61 -37.72 -16.96
C GLY A 117 5.37 -37.05 -18.13
N VAL A 118 5.78 -35.78 -18.01
CA VAL A 118 6.55 -35.03 -19.02
C VAL A 118 7.84 -34.50 -18.39
N GLU A 119 8.92 -34.38 -19.19
CA GLU A 119 10.15 -33.76 -18.70
C GLU A 119 9.92 -32.28 -18.30
N PRO A 120 10.49 -31.83 -17.17
CA PRO A 120 10.35 -30.45 -16.73
C PRO A 120 10.87 -29.45 -17.76
N PHE A 121 10.07 -28.44 -18.06
CA PHE A 121 10.47 -27.32 -18.90
C PHE A 121 10.95 -26.16 -18.03
N TYR A 122 12.17 -25.69 -18.29
CA TYR A 122 12.78 -24.58 -17.56
C TYR A 122 12.89 -23.35 -18.44
N SER A 123 12.58 -22.19 -17.86
CA SER A 123 12.78 -20.88 -18.50
C SER A 123 13.21 -19.84 -17.47
N VAL A 124 13.94 -18.82 -17.91
CA VAL A 124 14.31 -17.71 -17.04
C VAL A 124 13.08 -16.83 -16.80
N TYR A 125 12.72 -16.62 -15.53
CA TYR A 125 11.62 -15.72 -15.16
C TYR A 125 12.10 -14.29 -14.96
N ASN A 126 13.13 -14.07 -14.14
CA ASN A 126 13.69 -12.74 -13.92
C ASN A 126 15.01 -12.79 -13.13
N TYR A 127 15.64 -11.62 -12.94
CA TYR A 127 16.71 -11.48 -11.95
C TYR A 127 16.24 -11.78 -10.53
N ASP A 128 17.10 -12.39 -9.73
CA ASP A 128 16.89 -12.47 -8.28
C ASP A 128 17.15 -11.08 -7.65
N ARG A 129 16.06 -10.36 -7.36
CA ARG A 129 16.10 -9.04 -6.71
C ARG A 129 16.05 -9.13 -5.19
N THR A 130 15.96 -10.32 -4.59
CA THR A 130 15.74 -10.48 -3.13
C THR A 130 16.82 -9.78 -2.31
N THR A 131 18.10 -9.96 -2.67
CA THR A 131 19.22 -9.33 -1.95
C THR A 131 19.21 -7.81 -2.10
N GLY A 132 18.93 -7.30 -3.31
CA GLY A 132 18.88 -5.87 -3.59
C GLY A 132 17.75 -5.17 -2.83
N LEU A 133 16.55 -5.76 -2.85
CA LEU A 133 15.39 -5.26 -2.09
C LEU A 133 15.61 -5.32 -0.58
N MET A 134 16.28 -6.38 -0.08
CA MET A 134 16.62 -6.48 1.34
C MET A 134 17.62 -5.40 1.73
N MET A 135 18.65 -5.15 0.92
CA MET A 135 19.65 -4.11 1.17
C MET A 135 19.03 -2.71 1.18
N THR A 136 18.23 -2.35 0.17
CA THR A 136 17.55 -1.05 0.12
C THR A 136 16.55 -0.89 1.25
N GLY A 137 15.81 -1.96 1.59
CA GLY A 137 14.92 -2.00 2.74
C GLY A 137 15.65 -1.76 4.06
N ILE A 138 16.79 -2.42 4.28
CA ILE A 138 17.61 -2.22 5.49
C ILE A 138 18.11 -0.77 5.58
N VAL A 139 18.61 -0.20 4.47
CA VAL A 139 19.05 1.21 4.44
C VAL A 139 17.89 2.15 4.79
N PHE A 140 16.71 1.93 4.22
CA PHE A 140 15.52 2.72 4.55
C PHE A 140 15.16 2.64 6.04
N LEU A 141 15.09 1.41 6.59
CA LEU A 141 14.78 1.20 8.01
C LEU A 141 15.87 1.80 8.92
N ALA A 142 17.15 1.70 8.54
CA ALA A 142 18.25 2.30 9.27
C ALA A 142 18.11 3.82 9.30
N CYS A 143 17.83 4.48 8.17
CA CYS A 143 17.58 5.92 8.10
C CYS A 143 16.42 6.33 9.01
N MET A 144 15.31 5.59 9.00
CA MET A 144 14.18 5.85 9.90
C MET A 144 14.56 5.80 11.38
N VAL A 145 15.37 4.81 11.79
CA VAL A 145 15.81 4.68 13.18
C VAL A 145 16.86 5.73 13.54
N LEU A 146 17.79 6.04 12.64
CA LEU A 146 18.85 7.04 12.89
C LEU A 146 18.26 8.45 13.05
N VAL A 147 17.33 8.84 12.16
CA VAL A 147 16.70 10.17 12.19
C VAL A 147 15.58 10.23 13.23
N GLY A 148 14.68 9.23 13.23
CA GLY A 148 13.52 9.18 14.11
C GLY A 148 13.78 8.65 15.52
N ARG A 149 14.96 8.06 15.78
CA ARG A 149 15.35 7.45 17.06
C ARG A 149 14.28 6.44 17.54
N GLY A 150 13.87 6.53 18.81
CA GLY A 150 12.83 5.65 19.37
C GLY A 150 11.45 5.81 18.72
N LYS A 151 11.13 6.98 18.15
CA LYS A 151 9.90 7.15 17.36
C LYS A 151 10.01 6.47 15.99
N GLY A 152 11.20 6.49 15.39
CA GLY A 152 11.48 5.78 14.14
C GLY A 152 11.19 4.27 14.26
N VAL A 153 11.62 3.64 15.35
CA VAL A 153 11.30 2.22 15.61
C VAL A 153 9.79 1.98 15.71
N LYS A 154 9.06 2.87 16.40
CA LYS A 154 7.60 2.79 16.53
C LYS A 154 6.89 2.96 15.17
N SER A 155 7.39 3.84 14.31
CA SER A 155 6.91 4.02 12.93
C SER A 155 7.12 2.78 12.07
N ILE A 156 8.25 2.09 12.23
CA ILE A 156 8.50 0.81 11.54
C ILE A 156 7.50 -0.24 12.01
N LEU A 157 7.28 -0.36 13.33
CA LEU A 157 6.31 -1.30 13.88
C LEU A 157 4.88 -1.01 13.43
N SER A 158 4.48 0.26 13.37
CA SER A 158 3.15 0.63 12.86
C SER A 158 3.00 0.31 11.38
N LEU A 159 4.01 0.64 10.56
CA LEU A 159 4.00 0.34 9.14
C LEU A 159 3.94 -1.18 8.88
N ALA A 160 4.74 -1.96 9.60
CA ALA A 160 4.74 -3.41 9.52
C ALA A 160 3.37 -3.99 9.91
N PHE A 161 2.73 -3.45 10.96
CA PHE A 161 1.39 -3.84 11.35
C PHE A 161 0.36 -3.53 10.26
N THR A 162 0.38 -2.32 9.69
CA THR A 162 -0.55 -1.96 8.60
C THR A 162 -0.37 -2.86 7.39
N MET A 163 0.87 -3.13 6.98
CA MET A 163 1.14 -4.04 5.86
C MET A 163 0.67 -5.48 6.17
N PHE A 164 0.92 -5.96 7.39
CA PHE A 164 0.41 -7.25 7.84
C PHE A 164 -1.13 -7.28 7.81
N PHE A 165 -1.80 -6.25 8.29
CA PHE A 165 -3.27 -6.20 8.32
C PHE A 165 -3.86 -6.17 6.91
N ILE A 166 -3.22 -5.47 5.97
CA ILE A 166 -3.63 -5.49 4.56
C ILE A 166 -3.43 -6.88 3.95
N ILE A 167 -2.23 -7.45 4.05
CA ILE A 167 -1.88 -8.73 3.40
C ILE A 167 -2.60 -9.93 4.05
N ALA A 168 -2.69 -9.95 5.38
CA ALA A 168 -3.18 -11.10 6.12
C ALA A 168 -4.65 -10.98 6.53
N PHE A 169 -5.25 -9.78 6.57
CA PHE A 169 -6.67 -9.63 6.92
C PHE A 169 -7.50 -9.13 5.74
N LEU A 170 -7.17 -7.96 5.18
CA LEU A 170 -7.99 -7.34 4.14
C LEU A 170 -8.05 -8.20 2.87
N LEU A 171 -6.90 -8.51 2.25
CA LEU A 171 -6.87 -9.27 1.00
C LEU A 171 -7.57 -10.63 1.17
N PRO A 172 -7.23 -11.46 2.19
CA PRO A 172 -7.89 -12.75 2.38
C PRO A 172 -9.41 -12.66 2.54
N MET A 173 -9.91 -11.64 3.23
CA MET A 173 -11.35 -11.46 3.39
C MET A 173 -12.03 -10.99 2.10
N ILE A 174 -11.40 -10.14 1.29
CA ILE A 174 -11.91 -9.77 -0.04
C ILE A 174 -12.01 -11.00 -0.95
N TYR A 175 -10.97 -11.84 -0.97
CA TYR A 175 -10.96 -13.10 -1.73
C TYR A 175 -12.01 -14.11 -1.25
N ARG A 176 -12.55 -13.97 -0.03
CA ARG A 176 -13.68 -14.79 0.47
C ARG A 176 -15.05 -14.19 0.12
N GLY A 177 -15.11 -13.14 -0.70
CA GLY A 177 -16.36 -12.52 -1.18
C GLY A 177 -17.00 -11.51 -0.23
N TYR A 178 -16.34 -11.17 0.89
CA TYR A 178 -16.81 -10.11 1.78
C TYR A 178 -16.70 -8.73 1.11
N SER A 179 -17.52 -7.76 1.56
CA SER A 179 -17.58 -6.42 0.96
C SER A 179 -16.23 -5.67 1.07
N PRO A 180 -15.57 -5.33 -0.05
CA PRO A 180 -14.30 -4.60 -0.02
C PRO A 180 -14.40 -3.24 0.67
N VAL A 181 -15.53 -2.55 0.52
CA VAL A 181 -15.79 -1.25 1.16
C VAL A 181 -15.76 -1.35 2.68
N LEU A 182 -16.55 -2.27 3.25
CA LEU A 182 -16.65 -2.42 4.71
C LEU A 182 -15.33 -2.88 5.32
N LEU A 183 -14.66 -3.83 4.66
CA LEU A 183 -13.36 -4.32 5.11
C LEU A 183 -12.30 -3.23 5.05
N SER A 184 -12.32 -2.36 4.04
CA SER A 184 -11.37 -1.25 3.92
C SER A 184 -11.58 -0.23 5.02
N ILE A 185 -12.83 0.17 5.30
CA ILE A 185 -13.15 1.03 6.44
C ILE A 185 -12.63 0.41 7.73
N LEU A 186 -12.96 -0.86 8.01
CA LEU A 186 -12.48 -1.56 9.21
C LEU A 186 -10.94 -1.60 9.28
N THR A 187 -10.28 -1.89 8.15
CA THR A 187 -8.82 -1.93 8.01
C THR A 187 -8.20 -0.60 8.39
N ILE A 188 -8.79 0.48 7.89
CA ILE A 188 -8.36 1.84 8.16
C ILE A 188 -8.59 2.22 9.63
N LEU A 189 -9.75 1.91 10.19
CA LEU A 189 -10.08 2.20 11.59
C LEU A 189 -9.08 1.54 12.54
N VAL A 190 -8.84 0.23 12.36
CA VAL A 190 -7.91 -0.55 13.20
C VAL A 190 -6.48 -0.08 12.98
N SER A 191 -6.05 0.08 11.72
CA SER A 191 -4.68 0.51 11.40
C SER A 191 -4.38 1.91 11.93
N THR A 192 -5.33 2.84 11.86
CA THR A 192 -5.20 4.18 12.42
C THR A 192 -5.07 4.14 13.93
N ALA A 193 -5.96 3.40 14.60
CA ALA A 193 -5.93 3.28 16.05
C ALA A 193 -4.60 2.70 16.53
N VAL A 194 -4.14 1.59 15.95
CA VAL A 194 -2.86 0.97 16.30
C VAL A 194 -1.68 1.89 15.99
N SER A 195 -1.65 2.50 14.81
CA SER A 195 -0.53 3.37 14.40
C SER A 195 -0.43 4.61 15.28
N MET A 196 -1.53 5.34 15.49
CA MET A 196 -1.52 6.55 16.32
C MET A 196 -1.21 6.24 17.79
N LEU A 197 -1.74 5.14 18.34
CA LEU A 197 -1.45 4.74 19.72
C LEU A 197 0.00 4.26 19.90
N LEU A 198 0.59 3.56 18.94
CA LEU A 198 2.01 3.17 18.99
C LEU A 198 2.93 4.39 18.94
N LEU A 199 2.67 5.31 18.01
CA LEU A 199 3.50 6.49 17.76
C LEU A 199 3.42 7.52 18.88
N ASN A 200 2.20 7.91 19.26
CA ASN A 200 1.96 9.02 20.18
C ASN A 200 1.65 8.58 21.60
N GLY A 201 1.40 7.29 21.82
CA GLY A 201 0.87 6.78 23.07
C GLY A 201 -0.59 7.17 23.27
N TYR A 202 -1.18 6.62 24.32
CA TYR A 202 -2.54 7.00 24.71
C TYR A 202 -2.53 8.40 25.33
N SER A 203 -3.28 9.31 24.72
CA SER A 203 -3.49 10.67 25.22
C SER A 203 -4.79 11.22 24.64
N ALA A 204 -5.37 12.24 25.29
CA ALA A 204 -6.55 12.94 24.76
C ALA A 204 -6.29 13.46 23.34
N LYS A 205 -5.09 13.99 23.08
CA LYS A 205 -4.62 14.41 21.74
C LYS A 205 -4.71 13.28 20.71
N THR A 206 -4.17 12.11 21.06
CA THR A 206 -4.18 10.93 20.18
C THR A 206 -5.60 10.44 19.93
N LEU A 207 -6.45 10.39 20.96
CA LEU A 207 -7.84 9.95 20.81
C LEU A 207 -8.68 10.91 19.96
N THR A 208 -8.49 12.22 20.14
CA THR A 208 -9.12 13.24 19.29
C THR A 208 -8.71 13.05 17.84
N ALA A 209 -7.42 12.86 17.57
CA ALA A 209 -6.91 12.64 16.23
C ALA A 209 -7.46 11.35 15.61
N ILE A 210 -7.48 10.24 16.36
CA ILE A 210 -8.10 8.98 15.92
C ILE A 210 -9.56 9.24 15.55
N ALA A 211 -10.36 9.81 16.44
CA ALA A 211 -11.78 10.07 16.19
C ALA A 211 -11.98 10.97 14.95
N SER A 212 -11.13 11.98 14.79
CA SER A 212 -11.17 12.90 13.65
C SER A 212 -10.82 12.19 12.34
N THR A 213 -9.79 11.33 12.33
CA THR A 213 -9.44 10.51 11.17
C THR A 213 -10.55 9.51 10.84
N MET A 214 -11.19 8.89 11.83
CA MET A 214 -12.31 7.97 11.59
C MET A 214 -13.48 8.68 10.91
N THR A 215 -13.88 9.85 11.42
CA THR A 215 -14.93 10.67 10.79
C THR A 215 -14.49 11.14 9.40
N GLY A 216 -13.24 11.54 9.26
CA GLY A 216 -12.62 11.95 8.01
C GLY A 216 -12.69 10.90 6.90
N VAL A 217 -12.33 9.67 7.23
CA VAL A 217 -12.37 8.52 6.31
C VAL A 217 -13.80 8.18 5.91
N LEU A 218 -14.78 8.29 6.81
CA LEU A 218 -16.19 8.09 6.47
C LEU A 218 -16.69 9.18 5.50
N VAL A 219 -16.26 10.41 5.69
CA VAL A 219 -16.56 11.51 4.77
C VAL A 219 -15.87 11.29 3.41
N ALA A 220 -14.62 10.80 3.42
CA ALA A 220 -13.89 10.42 2.21
C ALA A 220 -14.62 9.33 1.43
N ALA A 221 -15.10 8.29 2.12
CA ALA A 221 -15.89 7.21 1.55
C ALA A 221 -17.17 7.73 0.89
N GLY A 222 -17.87 8.66 1.54
CA GLY A 222 -19.05 9.32 0.97
C GLY A 222 -18.72 10.18 -0.25
N ALA A 223 -17.69 11.03 -0.16
CA ALA A 223 -17.25 11.88 -1.27
C ALA A 223 -16.83 11.04 -2.49
N PHE A 224 -16.09 9.96 -2.24
CA PHE A 224 -15.68 9.05 -3.29
C PHE A 224 -16.90 8.34 -3.93
N ALA A 225 -17.86 7.86 -3.14
CA ALA A 225 -19.09 7.27 -3.68
C ALA A 225 -19.84 8.24 -4.62
N VAL A 226 -19.90 9.52 -4.26
CA VAL A 226 -20.51 10.56 -5.09
C VAL A 226 -19.70 10.78 -6.37
N ILE A 227 -18.37 10.93 -6.27
CA ILE A 227 -17.51 11.14 -7.43
C ILE A 227 -17.61 9.97 -8.41
N THR A 228 -17.54 8.73 -7.93
CA THR A 228 -17.68 7.55 -8.80
C THR A 228 -19.04 7.46 -9.46
N ALA A 229 -20.10 7.87 -8.76
CA ALA A 229 -21.44 7.89 -9.35
C ALA A 229 -21.56 8.97 -10.45
N VAL A 230 -20.95 10.15 -10.24
CA VAL A 230 -20.95 11.24 -11.24
C VAL A 230 -20.11 10.90 -12.46
N LEU A 231 -18.94 10.28 -12.25
CA LEU A 231 -18.01 9.90 -13.30
C LEU A 231 -18.32 8.53 -13.93
N HIS A 232 -19.38 7.84 -13.48
CA HIS A 232 -19.74 6.49 -13.93
C HIS A 232 -18.59 5.48 -13.82
N LEU A 233 -17.80 5.60 -12.76
CA LEU A 233 -16.66 4.74 -12.50
C LEU A 233 -17.03 3.60 -11.57
N ASP A 234 -16.55 2.41 -11.89
CA ASP A 234 -16.53 1.29 -10.98
C ASP A 234 -15.26 0.44 -11.17
N GLY A 235 -15.12 -0.62 -10.37
CA GLY A 235 -13.94 -1.48 -10.44
C GLY A 235 -13.77 -2.27 -11.73
N TYR A 236 -14.72 -2.23 -12.68
CA TYR A 236 -14.55 -2.87 -13.99
C TYR A 236 -13.80 -1.99 -14.99
N ASN A 237 -13.66 -0.70 -14.69
CA ASN A 237 -12.89 0.24 -15.51
C ASN A 237 -11.37 0.18 -15.22
N GLU A 238 -10.96 -0.62 -14.23
CA GLU A 238 -9.56 -0.82 -13.85
C GLU A 238 -8.81 -1.66 -14.88
N SER A 239 -7.51 -1.37 -15.05
CA SER A 239 -6.68 -2.07 -16.05
C SER A 239 -6.55 -3.59 -15.81
N GLN A 240 -6.75 -4.04 -14.57
CA GLN A 240 -6.72 -5.46 -14.17
C GLN A 240 -8.12 -6.08 -14.03
N ALA A 241 -9.18 -5.40 -14.48
CA ALA A 241 -10.55 -5.86 -14.29
C ALA A 241 -10.82 -7.25 -14.91
N GLU A 242 -10.22 -7.54 -16.07
CA GLU A 242 -10.35 -8.83 -16.76
C GLU A 242 -9.73 -9.98 -15.94
N GLU A 243 -8.54 -9.75 -15.38
CA GLU A 243 -7.86 -10.71 -14.50
C GLU A 243 -8.68 -10.95 -13.21
N LEU A 244 -9.26 -9.88 -12.66
CA LEU A 244 -10.12 -9.96 -11.48
C LEU A 244 -11.46 -10.63 -11.78
N LEU A 245 -12.00 -10.51 -12.99
CA LEU A 245 -13.23 -11.19 -13.45
C LEU A 245 -13.09 -12.70 -13.38
N LEU A 246 -11.99 -13.23 -13.90
CA LEU A 246 -11.69 -14.67 -13.84
C LEU A 246 -11.56 -15.20 -12.40
N ILE A 247 -11.04 -14.36 -11.50
CA ILE A 247 -10.96 -14.68 -10.06
C ILE A 247 -12.35 -14.63 -9.42
N SER A 248 -13.15 -13.62 -9.75
CA SER A 248 -14.49 -13.40 -9.20
C SER A 248 -15.42 -14.58 -9.45
N GLU A 249 -15.37 -15.19 -10.64
CA GLU A 249 -16.17 -16.36 -10.99
C GLU A 249 -15.97 -17.54 -10.03
N ASN A 250 -14.77 -17.68 -9.47
CA ASN A 250 -14.40 -18.78 -8.57
C ASN A 250 -14.47 -18.43 -7.07
N THR A 251 -14.51 -17.14 -6.72
CA THR A 251 -14.29 -16.66 -5.33
C THR A 251 -15.42 -15.78 -4.77
N GLY A 252 -16.38 -15.35 -5.60
CA GLY A 252 -17.45 -14.43 -5.20
C GLY A 252 -16.97 -13.00 -4.92
N LEU A 253 -15.76 -12.66 -5.38
CA LEU A 253 -15.11 -11.37 -5.21
C LEU A 253 -15.89 -10.25 -5.91
N LYS A 254 -16.15 -9.15 -5.20
CA LYS A 254 -16.98 -8.04 -5.72
C LYS A 254 -16.13 -6.96 -6.38
N ILE A 255 -15.81 -7.16 -7.66
CA ILE A 255 -14.88 -6.30 -8.43
C ILE A 255 -15.31 -4.84 -8.41
N ARG A 256 -16.61 -4.58 -8.60
CA ARG A 256 -17.21 -3.24 -8.59
C ARG A 256 -16.70 -2.33 -7.47
N TYR A 257 -16.40 -2.89 -6.30
CA TYR A 257 -16.01 -2.15 -5.09
C TYR A 257 -14.51 -2.20 -4.76
N ILE A 258 -13.68 -2.85 -5.59
CA ILE A 258 -12.22 -2.94 -5.35
C ILE A 258 -11.55 -1.58 -5.54
N LEU A 259 -11.94 -0.85 -6.58
CA LEU A 259 -11.49 0.53 -6.79
C LEU A 259 -11.73 1.39 -5.53
N PHE A 260 -12.92 1.24 -4.91
CA PHE A 260 -13.27 1.92 -3.68
C PHE A 260 -12.34 1.58 -2.51
N ALA A 261 -11.99 0.29 -2.36
CA ALA A 261 -11.09 -0.18 -1.33
C ALA A 261 -9.68 0.42 -1.49
N GLY A 262 -9.14 0.39 -2.70
CA GLY A 262 -7.80 0.93 -3.01
C GLY A 262 -7.69 2.41 -2.67
N ILE A 263 -8.69 3.20 -3.08
CA ILE A 263 -8.69 4.66 -2.90
C ILE A 263 -8.79 5.06 -1.42
N LEU A 264 -9.63 4.38 -0.64
CA LEU A 264 -9.70 4.61 0.80
C LEU A 264 -8.37 4.32 1.51
N ILE A 265 -7.68 3.26 1.12
CA ILE A 265 -6.40 2.87 1.73
C ILE A 265 -5.30 3.86 1.36
N ALA A 266 -5.24 4.26 0.09
CA ALA A 266 -4.25 5.20 -0.40
C ALA A 266 -4.41 6.61 0.22
N SER A 267 -5.64 7.07 0.42
CA SER A 267 -5.91 8.38 1.04
C SER A 267 -5.73 8.41 2.57
N LEU A 268 -5.71 7.24 3.24
CA LEU A 268 -5.59 7.16 4.70
C LEU A 268 -4.37 7.91 5.25
N GLY A 269 -3.20 7.72 4.65
CA GLY A 269 -1.94 8.28 5.16
C GLY A 269 -2.02 9.80 5.31
N ALA A 270 -2.47 10.49 4.25
CA ALA A 270 -2.61 11.94 4.24
C ALA A 270 -3.62 12.44 5.29
N VAL A 271 -4.75 11.74 5.44
CA VAL A 271 -5.78 12.10 6.45
C VAL A 271 -5.25 11.91 7.87
N MET A 272 -4.55 10.79 8.12
CA MET A 272 -3.95 10.49 9.42
C MET A 272 -2.97 11.58 9.85
N ASP A 273 -2.09 11.99 8.93
CA ASP A 273 -1.07 13.01 9.19
C ASP A 273 -1.66 14.40 9.40
N MET A 274 -2.68 14.76 8.63
CA MET A 274 -3.39 16.03 8.80
C MET A 274 -4.09 16.12 10.16
N CYS A 275 -4.90 15.10 10.51
CA CYS A 275 -5.62 15.08 11.79
C CYS A 275 -4.66 15.14 12.98
N MET A 276 -3.56 14.39 12.95
CA MET A 276 -2.56 14.41 14.01
C MET A 276 -1.86 15.76 14.13
N SER A 277 -1.49 16.38 13.01
CA SER A 277 -0.77 17.67 13.01
C SER A 277 -1.61 18.80 13.57
N ILE A 278 -2.88 18.91 13.15
CA ILE A 278 -3.81 19.91 13.66
C ILE A 278 -4.10 19.65 15.14
N ALA A 279 -4.49 18.42 15.51
CA ALA A 279 -4.77 18.09 16.90
C ALA A 279 -3.55 18.37 17.79
N ALA A 280 -2.35 17.98 17.36
CA ALA A 280 -1.15 18.23 18.17
C ALA A 280 -0.83 19.70 18.36
N SER A 281 -0.99 20.50 17.31
CA SER A 281 -0.76 21.94 17.38
C SER A 281 -1.76 22.62 18.31
N LEU A 282 -3.05 22.28 18.21
CA LEU A 282 -4.09 22.85 19.07
C LEU A 282 -3.92 22.47 20.55
N PHE A 283 -3.55 21.22 20.83
CA PHE A 283 -3.26 20.78 22.20
C PHE A 283 -2.05 21.52 22.78
N GLU A 284 -0.99 21.75 21.99
CA GLU A 284 0.17 22.52 22.42
C GLU A 284 -0.18 24.00 22.66
N MET A 285 -0.91 24.64 21.73
CA MET A 285 -1.35 26.02 21.89
C MET A 285 -2.21 26.22 23.14
N LYS A 286 -3.12 25.28 23.45
CA LYS A 286 -3.95 25.34 24.67
C LYS A 286 -3.15 25.09 25.95
N ASN A 287 -2.11 24.26 25.90
CA ASN A 287 -1.19 24.10 27.02
C ASN A 287 -0.41 25.39 27.31
N GLN A 288 0.04 26.10 26.27
CA GLN A 288 0.75 27.38 26.42
C GLN A 288 -0.17 28.54 26.81
N ASN A 289 -1.41 28.53 26.32
CA ASN A 289 -2.42 29.54 26.67
C ASN A 289 -3.72 28.90 27.18
N PRO A 290 -3.83 28.61 28.49
CA PRO A 290 -4.99 27.96 29.07
C PRO A 290 -6.30 28.77 28.99
N SER A 291 -6.23 30.10 28.84
CA SER A 291 -7.41 30.98 28.76
C SER A 291 -8.08 30.99 27.39
N MET A 292 -7.50 30.32 26.39
CA MET A 292 -8.02 30.28 25.03
C MET A 292 -9.42 29.67 24.97
N ASP A 293 -10.39 30.44 24.48
CA ASP A 293 -11.78 30.02 24.37
C ASP A 293 -12.00 29.04 23.20
N PHE A 294 -13.11 28.29 23.22
CA PHE A 294 -13.51 27.32 22.20
C PHE A 294 -13.42 27.90 20.79
N LYS A 295 -13.98 29.11 20.57
CA LYS A 295 -13.95 29.78 19.27
C LYS A 295 -12.54 30.10 18.80
N ALA A 296 -11.64 30.45 19.73
CA ALA A 296 -10.25 30.73 19.39
C ALA A 296 -9.51 29.45 19.00
N ILE A 297 -9.76 28.32 19.67
CA ILE A 297 -9.19 27.01 19.30
C ILE A 297 -9.67 26.60 17.90
N VAL A 298 -10.97 26.70 17.63
CA VAL A 298 -11.52 26.38 16.31
C VAL A 298 -10.89 27.28 15.24
N LYS A 299 -10.86 28.60 15.44
CA LYS A 299 -10.27 29.55 14.49
C LYS A 299 -8.79 29.25 14.22
N ALA A 300 -8.02 28.91 15.26
CA ALA A 300 -6.62 28.49 15.12
C ALA A 300 -6.51 27.19 14.29
N GLY A 301 -7.40 26.22 14.51
CA GLY A 301 -7.40 24.95 13.78
C GLY A 301 -7.67 25.14 12.29
N TYR A 302 -8.62 26.01 11.94
CA TYR A 302 -8.86 26.40 10.54
C TYR A 302 -7.67 27.13 9.92
N ALA A 303 -6.98 27.99 10.68
CA ALA A 303 -5.79 28.69 10.17
C ALA A 303 -4.66 27.69 9.83
N ILE A 304 -4.35 26.79 10.75
CA ILE A 304 -3.34 25.74 10.54
C ILE A 304 -3.74 24.82 9.39
N GLY A 305 -5.00 24.36 9.37
CA GLY A 305 -5.47 23.48 8.33
C GLY A 305 -5.48 24.12 6.94
N ARG A 306 -5.76 25.42 6.83
CA ARG A 306 -5.72 26.15 5.55
C ARG A 306 -4.33 26.12 4.92
N ASP A 307 -3.28 26.28 5.73
CA ASP A 307 -1.90 26.23 5.25
C ASP A 307 -1.52 24.81 4.82
N MET A 308 -2.02 23.79 5.53
CA MET A 308 -1.73 22.38 5.22
C MET A 308 -2.53 21.82 4.04
N ILE A 309 -3.74 22.32 3.77
CA ILE A 309 -4.61 21.83 2.67
C ILE A 309 -3.86 21.95 1.34
N GLY A 310 -3.23 23.09 1.06
CA GLY A 310 -2.54 23.32 -0.20
C GLY A 310 -1.42 22.30 -0.44
N THR A 311 -0.56 22.09 0.55
CA THR A 311 0.59 21.17 0.44
C THR A 311 0.17 19.70 0.36
N MET A 312 -0.85 19.30 1.13
CA MET A 312 -1.32 17.92 1.15
C MET A 312 -2.09 17.56 -0.12
N CYS A 313 -2.98 18.43 -0.61
CA CYS A 313 -3.68 18.21 -1.87
C CYS A 313 -2.69 18.15 -3.05
N ALA A 314 -1.71 19.05 -3.11
CA ALA A 314 -0.67 19.01 -4.13
C ALA A 314 0.12 17.68 -4.09
N THR A 315 0.44 17.18 -2.90
CA THR A 315 1.14 15.89 -2.73
C THR A 315 0.31 14.73 -3.26
N LEU A 316 -0.99 14.68 -2.95
CA LEU A 316 -1.89 13.63 -3.45
C LEU A 316 -2.04 13.70 -4.97
N VAL A 317 -2.36 14.88 -5.52
CA VAL A 317 -2.53 15.06 -6.96
C VAL A 317 -1.25 14.69 -7.72
N LEU A 318 -0.08 15.13 -7.25
CA LEU A 318 1.19 14.80 -7.89
C LEU A 318 1.57 13.33 -7.76
N ALA A 319 1.26 12.68 -6.63
CA ALA A 319 1.50 11.25 -6.45
C ALA A 319 0.73 10.42 -7.48
N PHE A 320 -0.55 10.73 -7.70
CA PHE A 320 -1.40 10.04 -8.68
C PHE A 320 -1.12 10.45 -10.13
N THR A 321 -0.79 11.72 -10.37
CA THR A 321 -0.30 12.13 -11.70
C THR A 321 0.99 11.41 -12.06
N GLY A 322 1.86 11.16 -11.07
CA GLY A 322 3.10 10.40 -11.23
C GLY A 322 2.85 8.93 -11.60
N THR A 323 1.86 8.27 -10.98
CA THR A 323 1.46 6.90 -11.38
C THR A 323 0.85 6.89 -12.78
N ALA A 324 0.11 7.94 -13.13
CA ALA A 324 -0.56 8.08 -14.41
C ALA A 324 0.36 8.43 -15.60
N LEU A 325 1.58 8.89 -15.34
CA LEU A 325 2.47 9.50 -16.33
C LEU A 325 2.73 8.60 -17.54
N THR A 326 3.02 7.31 -17.31
CA THR A 326 3.35 6.37 -18.40
C THR A 326 2.17 6.17 -19.33
N MET A 327 0.97 6.03 -18.78
CA MET A 327 -0.25 5.86 -19.57
C MET A 327 -0.63 7.14 -20.32
N MET A 328 -0.44 8.32 -19.70
CA MET A 328 -0.61 9.60 -20.38
C MET A 328 0.28 9.69 -21.63
N LEU A 329 1.56 9.27 -21.52
CA LEU A 329 2.48 9.26 -22.66
C LEU A 329 2.02 8.30 -23.77
N VAL A 330 1.53 7.11 -23.41
CA VAL A 330 0.99 6.14 -24.39
C VAL A 330 -0.22 6.73 -25.13
N LEU A 331 -1.16 7.32 -24.40
CA LEU A 331 -2.36 7.92 -25.00
C LEU A 331 -2.02 9.11 -25.91
N ILE A 332 -1.09 9.98 -25.48
CA ILE A 332 -0.58 11.08 -26.32
C ILE A 332 0.12 10.53 -27.57
N SER A 333 0.94 9.48 -27.42
CA SER A 333 1.66 8.86 -28.54
C SER A 333 0.74 8.24 -29.58
N TYR A 334 -0.44 7.78 -29.20
CA TYR A 334 -1.46 7.27 -30.13
C TYR A 334 -2.22 8.38 -30.86
N GLY A 335 -1.89 9.65 -30.63
CA GLY A 335 -2.56 10.79 -31.26
C GLY A 335 -4.00 10.97 -30.77
N VAL A 336 -4.31 10.45 -29.58
CA VAL A 336 -5.63 10.60 -28.96
C VAL A 336 -5.92 12.09 -28.78
N GLN A 337 -7.09 12.53 -29.25
CA GLN A 337 -7.51 13.92 -29.10
C GLN A 337 -7.59 14.28 -27.61
N PRO A 338 -7.23 15.52 -27.21
CA PRO A 338 -7.30 15.93 -25.82
C PRO A 338 -8.67 15.68 -25.16
N GLU A 339 -9.77 15.79 -25.92
CA GLU A 339 -11.10 15.46 -25.40
C GLU A 339 -11.23 13.97 -25.06
N GLN A 340 -10.75 13.08 -25.92
CA GLN A 340 -10.79 11.64 -25.68
C GLN A 340 -9.85 11.23 -24.53
N LEU A 341 -8.71 11.91 -24.37
CA LEU A 341 -7.81 11.71 -23.24
C LEU A 341 -8.50 12.05 -21.91
N MET A 342 -9.16 13.20 -21.82
CA MET A 342 -9.89 13.61 -20.61
C MET A 342 -11.06 12.69 -20.26
N ASN A 343 -11.67 12.04 -21.26
CA ASN A 343 -12.78 11.10 -21.08
C ASN A 343 -12.33 9.64 -20.96
N SER A 344 -11.02 9.37 -20.83
CA SER A 344 -10.52 8.01 -20.61
C SER A 344 -10.78 7.55 -19.17
N ASP A 345 -11.15 6.28 -19.00
CA ASP A 345 -11.36 5.67 -17.68
C ASP A 345 -10.13 5.83 -16.79
N TYR A 346 -8.93 5.72 -17.35
CA TYR A 346 -7.69 5.84 -16.61
C TYR A 346 -7.49 7.23 -15.99
N ILE A 347 -7.69 8.29 -16.78
CA ILE A 347 -7.59 9.67 -16.28
C ILE A 347 -8.73 9.96 -15.31
N ALA A 348 -9.94 9.46 -15.58
CA ALA A 348 -11.08 9.63 -14.71
C ALA A 348 -10.87 8.95 -13.35
N ILE A 349 -10.30 7.74 -13.31
CA ILE A 349 -9.97 7.00 -12.08
C ILE A 349 -8.90 7.76 -11.28
N GLU A 350 -7.79 8.15 -11.90
CA GLU A 350 -6.70 8.84 -11.18
C GLU A 350 -7.12 10.26 -10.72
N ALA A 351 -7.97 10.93 -11.50
CA ALA A 351 -8.58 12.19 -11.07
C ALA A 351 -9.57 11.98 -9.91
N ALA A 352 -10.42 10.95 -9.96
CA ALA A 352 -11.33 10.60 -8.88
C ALA A 352 -10.56 10.27 -7.60
N HIS A 353 -9.43 9.57 -7.72
CA HIS A 353 -8.54 9.25 -6.62
C HIS A 353 -7.93 10.50 -5.99
N SER A 354 -7.37 11.38 -6.82
CA SER A 354 -6.76 12.65 -6.42
C SER A 354 -7.76 13.59 -5.74
N LEU A 355 -8.95 13.73 -6.32
CA LEU A 355 -10.01 14.62 -5.84
C LEU A 355 -10.65 14.09 -4.55
N SER A 356 -10.97 12.81 -4.49
CA SER A 356 -11.56 12.21 -3.29
C SER A 356 -10.61 12.24 -2.09
N GLY A 357 -9.34 11.90 -2.30
CA GLY A 357 -8.30 12.03 -1.27
C GLY A 357 -8.13 13.47 -0.80
N SER A 358 -8.11 14.43 -1.73
CA SER A 358 -8.01 15.87 -1.41
C SER A 358 -9.23 16.38 -0.64
N LEU A 359 -10.44 15.96 -1.02
CA LEU A 359 -11.67 16.31 -0.30
C LEU A 359 -11.69 15.74 1.12
N ALA A 360 -11.20 14.52 1.30
CA ALA A 360 -11.04 13.92 2.63
C ALA A 360 -10.18 14.80 3.53
N VAL A 361 -9.01 15.21 3.03
CA VAL A 361 -8.07 16.10 3.70
C VAL A 361 -8.75 17.44 4.05
N ILE A 362 -9.39 18.11 3.07
CA ILE A 362 -10.08 19.39 3.29
C ILE A 362 -11.16 19.29 4.37
N LEU A 363 -12.00 18.25 4.31
CA LEU A 363 -13.12 18.08 5.24
C LEU A 363 -12.69 17.58 6.62
N CYS A 364 -11.48 17.03 6.76
CA CYS A 364 -10.92 16.68 8.07
C CYS A 364 -10.52 17.89 8.90
N VAL A 365 -10.14 19.01 8.28
CA VAL A 365 -9.77 20.25 8.98
C VAL A 365 -10.87 20.75 9.92
N PRO A 366 -12.12 21.00 9.46
CA PRO A 366 -13.18 21.49 10.33
C PRO A 366 -13.53 20.48 11.43
N VAL A 367 -13.59 19.19 11.08
CA VAL A 367 -13.90 18.09 12.01
C VAL A 367 -12.86 18.02 13.13
N THR A 368 -11.57 18.02 12.77
CA THR A 368 -10.47 17.94 13.74
C THR A 368 -10.43 19.18 14.64
N SER A 369 -10.65 20.36 14.07
CA SER A 369 -10.64 21.63 14.81
C SER A 369 -11.76 21.67 15.85
N PHE A 370 -12.97 21.24 15.47
CA PHE A 370 -14.12 21.20 16.37
C PHE A 370 -13.98 20.13 17.46
N LEU A 371 -13.59 18.90 17.10
CA LEU A 371 -13.36 17.81 18.06
C LEU A 371 -12.24 18.16 19.06
N SER A 372 -11.16 18.79 18.58
CA SER A 372 -10.07 19.26 19.45
C SER A 372 -10.54 20.32 20.43
N ALA A 373 -11.29 21.33 19.96
CA ALA A 373 -11.85 22.36 20.83
C ALA A 373 -12.78 21.78 21.90
N TYR A 374 -13.66 20.84 21.51
CA TYR A 374 -14.58 20.17 22.44
C TYR A 374 -13.84 19.39 23.54
N VAL A 375 -12.84 18.58 23.16
CA VAL A 375 -12.06 17.78 24.12
C VAL A 375 -11.22 18.68 25.04
N LEU A 376 -10.60 19.73 24.49
CA LEU A 376 -9.78 20.67 25.26
C LEU A 376 -10.59 21.51 26.24
N GLU A 377 -11.80 21.96 25.87
CA GLU A 377 -12.67 22.69 26.78
C GLU A 377 -13.18 21.80 27.91
N ARG A 378 -13.60 20.56 27.59
CA ARG A 378 -14.05 19.59 28.60
C ARG A 378 -12.97 19.28 29.63
N ASN A 379 -11.71 19.11 29.19
CA ASN A 379 -10.58 18.86 30.09
C ASN A 379 -10.24 20.06 31.00
N ASN A 380 -10.57 21.29 30.58
CA ASN A 380 -10.39 22.49 31.39
C ASN A 380 -11.45 22.62 32.49
N ARG A 381 -12.63 22.01 32.32
CA ARG A 381 -13.70 21.99 33.34
C ARG A 381 -13.53 20.91 34.40
N THR A 382 -12.66 19.91 34.15
CA THR A 382 -12.37 18.80 35.07
C THR A 382 -11.05 18.96 35.83
N LYS A 383 -10.28 20.01 35.54
CA LYS A 383 -9.20 20.52 36.41
C LYS A 383 -9.78 21.61 37.30
#